data_AF-A0A2W0AVH0-F1
#
_entry.id   AF-A0A2W0AVH0-F1
#
_cell.length_a   1.000
_cell.length_b   1.000
_cell.length_c   1.000
_cell.angle_alpha   90.00
_cell.angle_beta   90.00
_cell.angle_gamma   90.00
#
_symmetry.space_group_name_H-M   'P 1'
#
loop_
_entity.id
_entity.type
_entity.pdbx_description
1 polymer ?
#
loop_
_entity_poly.entity_id
_entity_poly.type
_entity_poly.pdbx_seq_one_letter_code
_entity_poly.pdbx_strand_id
1 'polypeptide(L)' 'IPPGTQSGQKLRMREKGVPSATKDGARGDEIVEVKIVVPQLRDERSKEVMRELAKLNPEDPRAELWGKASY' A
#
# COMPACT_ATOMS: atom_id res chain seq x y z
N ILE A 1 -0.19 -2.57 -10.51
CA ILE A 1 0.08 -2.85 -9.08
C ILE A 1 -0.16 -4.35 -8.87
N PRO A 2 0.80 -5.13 -8.36
CA PRO A 2 0.63 -6.57 -8.15
C PRO A 2 -0.53 -6.90 -7.19
N PRO A 3 -1.26 -8.02 -7.38
CA PRO A 3 -2.22 -8.50 -6.39
C PRO A 3 -1.55 -8.69 -5.02
N GLY A 4 -2.27 -8.36 -3.94
CA GLY A 4 -1.77 -8.46 -2.57
C GLY A 4 -0.81 -7.34 -2.14
N THR A 5 -0.65 -6.29 -2.95
CA THR A 5 0.17 -5.12 -2.57
C THR A 5 -0.32 -4.49 -1.28
N GLN A 6 0.59 -4.30 -0.32
CA GLN A 6 0.29 -3.75 1.00
C GLN A 6 0.56 -2.24 1.09
N SER A 7 -0.06 -1.58 2.06
CA SER A 7 0.29 -0.19 2.39
C SER A 7 1.76 -0.11 2.85
N GLY A 8 2.47 0.92 2.42
CA GLY A 8 3.90 1.11 2.67
C GLY A 8 4.82 0.32 1.74
N GLN A 9 4.27 -0.56 0.88
CA GLN A 9 5.08 -1.28 -0.09
C GLN A 9 5.70 -0.33 -1.11
N LYS A 10 7.01 -0.48 -1.34
CA LYS A 10 7.77 0.33 -2.29
C LYS A 10 7.88 -0.39 -3.64
N LEU A 11 7.41 0.27 -4.69
CA LEU A 11 7.50 -0.19 -6.08
C LEU A 11 8.57 0.62 -6.81
N ARG A 12 9.42 -0.07 -7.57
CA ARG A 12 10.53 0.55 -8.32
C ARG A 12 10.16 0.71 -9.78
N MET A 13 10.16 1.94 -10.25
CA MET A 13 9.99 2.29 -11.65
C MET A 13 11.37 2.60 -12.25
N ARG A 14 11.88 1.64 -13.03
CA ARG A 14 13.22 1.75 -13.62
C ARG A 14 13.30 2.92 -14.60
N GLU A 15 14.40 3.66 -14.55
CA GLU A 15 14.71 4.78 -15.46
C GLU A 15 13.68 5.94 -15.47
N LYS A 16 12.80 5.98 -14.46
CA LYS A 16 11.82 7.07 -14.28
C LYS A 16 12.30 8.17 -13.34
N GLY A 17 13.43 7.97 -12.68
CA GLY A 17 14.06 8.94 -11.79
C GLY A 17 14.77 10.07 -12.54
N VAL A 18 15.55 10.84 -11.79
CA VAL A 18 16.24 12.03 -12.29
C VAL A 18 17.29 11.64 -13.35
N PRO A 19 17.41 12.40 -14.46
CA PRO A 19 18.49 12.22 -15.41
C PRO A 19 19.87 12.41 -14.76
N SER A 20 20.83 11.60 -15.15
CA SER A 20 22.20 11.73 -14.66
C SER A 20 22.87 12.97 -15.25
N ALA A 21 23.50 13.78 -14.39
CA ALA A 21 24.29 14.93 -14.84
C ALA A 21 25.65 14.55 -15.44
N THR A 22 26.11 13.31 -15.23
CA THR A 22 27.46 12.85 -15.61
C THR A 22 27.46 11.75 -16.66
N LYS A 23 26.32 11.14 -16.96
CA LYS A 23 26.18 10.05 -17.93
C LYS A 23 25.02 10.34 -18.87
N ASP A 24 25.34 10.69 -20.11
CA ASP A 24 24.33 10.93 -21.14
C ASP A 24 23.43 9.71 -21.34
N GLY A 25 22.12 9.98 -21.38
CA GLY A 25 21.08 8.94 -21.54
C GLY A 25 20.79 8.10 -20.29
N ALA A 26 21.60 8.20 -19.22
CA ALA A 26 21.34 7.45 -17.99
C ALA A 26 20.32 8.17 -17.11
N ARG A 27 19.36 7.41 -16.53
CA ARG A 27 18.38 7.91 -15.57
C ARG A 27 18.39 7.04 -14.32
N GLY A 28 18.13 7.68 -13.17
CA GLY A 28 17.86 6.96 -11.93
C GLY A 28 16.51 6.24 -11.95
N ASP A 29 16.21 5.55 -10.85
CA ASP A 29 14.91 4.90 -10.64
C ASP A 29 14.00 5.79 -9.78
N GLU A 30 12.70 5.70 -10.02
CA GLU A 30 11.69 6.30 -9.15
C GLU A 30 11.16 5.22 -8.18
N ILE A 31 11.07 5.57 -6.90
CA ILE A 31 10.52 4.71 -5.85
C ILE A 31 9.16 5.26 -5.43
N VAL A 32 8.11 4.48 -5.69
CA VAL A 32 6.74 4.84 -5.35
C VAL A 32 6.33 4.06 -4.11
N GLU A 33 5.86 4.74 -3.08
CA GLU A 33 5.30 4.13 -1.87
C GLU A 33 3.78 4.07 -1.98
N VAL A 34 3.21 2.89 -1.76
CA VAL A 34 1.77 2.68 -1.86
C VAL A 34 1.08 3.12 -0.57
N LYS A 35 0.07 3.97 -0.69
CA LYS A 35 -0.78 4.39 0.41
C LYS A 35 -2.22 3.96 0.18
N ILE A 36 -2.78 3.18 1.09
CA ILE A 36 -4.21 2.84 1.08
C ILE A 36 -4.99 4.04 1.62
N VAL A 37 -5.95 4.54 0.84
CA VAL A 37 -6.85 5.64 1.23
C VAL A 37 -8.27 5.09 1.30
N VAL A 38 -8.92 5.28 2.45
CA VAL A 38 -10.28 4.78 2.69
C VAL A 38 -11.30 5.73 2.04
N PRO A 39 -12.25 5.23 1.23
CA PRO A 39 -13.29 6.06 0.64
C PRO A 39 -14.35 6.47 1.67
N GLN A 40 -15.05 7.58 1.41
CA GLN A 40 -16.21 7.96 2.21
C GLN A 40 -17.41 7.06 1.84
N LEU A 41 -17.83 6.19 2.75
CA LEU A 41 -18.98 5.30 2.57
C LEU A 41 -20.29 6.10 2.76
N ARG A 42 -20.98 6.42 1.66
CA ARG A 42 -22.20 7.26 1.69
C ARG A 42 -23.49 6.47 1.47
N ASP A 43 -23.42 5.25 0.96
CA ASP A 43 -24.56 4.39 0.67
C ASP A 43 -24.55 3.09 1.50
N GLU A 44 -25.73 2.47 1.68
CA GLU A 44 -25.87 1.25 2.47
C GLU A 44 -25.27 0.02 1.81
N ARG A 45 -25.27 -0.07 0.47
CA ARG A 45 -24.72 -1.22 -0.26
C ARG A 45 -23.21 -1.31 -0.06
N SER A 46 -22.48 -0.19 -0.12
CA SER A 46 -21.04 -0.15 0.14
C SER A 46 -20.71 -0.60 1.56
N LYS A 47 -21.54 -0.25 2.55
CA LYS A 47 -21.38 -0.73 3.93
C LYS A 47 -21.59 -2.24 4.03
N GLU A 48 -22.58 -2.78 3.33
CA GLU A 48 -22.85 -4.22 3.32
C GLU A 48 -21.69 -5.03 2.74
N VAL A 49 -21.18 -4.63 1.57
CA VAL A 49 -19.99 -5.25 0.96
C VAL A 49 -18.79 -5.22 1.91
N MET A 50 -18.58 -4.09 2.61
CA MET A 50 -17.49 -3.99 3.59
C MET A 50 -17.67 -4.95 4.77
N ARG A 51 -18.91 -5.18 5.24
CA ARG A 51 -19.21 -6.17 6.29
C ARG A 51 -18.95 -7.60 5.81
N GLU A 52 -19.29 -7.92 4.56
CA GLU A 52 -18.99 -9.23 3.98
C GLU A 52 -17.48 -9.46 3.85
N LEU A 53 -16.75 -8.47 3.36
CA LEU A 53 -15.29 -8.51 3.27
C LEU A 53 -14.67 -8.75 4.66
N ALA A 54 -15.16 -8.06 5.69
CA ALA A 54 -14.68 -8.26 7.06
C ALA A 54 -14.91 -9.69 7.59
N LYS A 55 -15.98 -10.38 7.16
CA LYS A 55 -16.22 -11.78 7.52
C LYS A 55 -15.26 -12.74 6.82
N LEU A 56 -14.89 -12.44 5.57
CA LEU A 56 -13.98 -13.28 4.78
C LEU A 56 -12.51 -13.08 5.19
N ASN A 57 -12.18 -11.95 5.81
CA ASN A 57 -10.82 -11.56 6.18
C ASN A 57 -10.71 -11.26 7.69
N PRO A 58 -10.68 -12.29 8.56
CA PRO A 58 -10.71 -12.12 10.02
C PRO A 58 -9.36 -11.73 10.66
N GLU A 59 -8.37 -11.37 9.87
CA GLU A 59 -7.01 -11.05 10.35
C GLU A 59 -7.01 -9.77 11.20
N ASP A 60 -6.33 -9.77 12.36
CA ASP A 60 -6.19 -8.57 13.19
C ASP A 60 -5.01 -7.71 12.68
N PRO A 61 -5.28 -6.53 12.08
CA PRO A 61 -4.22 -5.66 11.59
C PRO A 61 -3.32 -5.09 12.71
N ARG A 62 -3.69 -5.26 13.98
CA ARG A 62 -2.93 -4.77 15.15
C ARG A 62 -2.23 -5.88 15.94
N ALA A 63 -2.25 -7.12 15.48
CA ALA A 63 -1.65 -8.24 16.22
C ALA A 63 -0.21 -7.97 16.67
N GLU A 64 0.61 -7.37 15.81
CA GLU A 64 2.00 -7.01 16.12
C GLU A 64 2.16 -5.93 17.20
N LEU A 65 1.17 -5.04 17.37
CA LEU A 65 1.23 -3.99 18.38
C LEU A 65 1.11 -4.59 19.78
N TRP A 66 0.25 -5.60 19.93
CA TRP A 66 0.03 -6.28 21.21
C TRP A 66 1.25 -7.10 21.66
N GLY A 67 1.92 -7.78 20.72
CA GLY A 67 3.13 -8.55 21.02
C GLY A 67 4.35 -7.69 21.42
N LYS A 68 4.37 -6.42 21.04
CA LYS A 68 5.45 -5.48 21.40
C LYS A 68 5.20 -4.75 22.74
N ALA A 69 3.96 -4.73 23.22
CA ALA A 69 3.57 -4.05 24.45
C ALA A 69 3.77 -4.89 25.72
N SER A 70 4.18 -6.15 25.60
CA SER A 70 4.36 -7.09 26.72
C SER A 70 5.81 -7.23 27.22
N TYR A 71 6.63 -6.18 27.09
CA TYR A 71 7.99 -6.12 27.64
C TYR A 71 8.12 -5.06 28.73
#